data_AF-A0A268BM32-F1
#
_entry.id   AF-A0A268BM32-F1
#
_cell.length_a   1.000
_cell.length_b   1.000
_cell.length_c   1.000
_cell.angle_alpha   90.00
_cell.angle_beta   90.00
_cell.angle_gamma   90.00
#
_symmetry.space_group_name_H-M   'P 1'
#
loop_
_entity.id
_entity.type
_entity.pdbx_description
1 polymer ?
#
loop_
_entity_poly.entity_id
_entity_poly.type
_entity_poly.pdbx_seq_one_letter_code
_entity_poly.pdbx_strand_id
1 'polypeptide(L)'
;MNMDELASLRKKLDEVNLELLALINKRGKLVQEIGEVKKKQGTKRFDPVRERDMLNVISDNNEGPFQDATLQHIFKEIFKASLELQEDDMHKALLVSRRRKPENTVIDIKGTKIGDGVPQFIFGPCSVESYQQTATVAESLQDKGLKLLRGGAFKPRTSPYDFQGLGEEGLRILKKIADTYDLAVISEIVAPEDIEKAAEYLDVIQIGARNMQNFELLKAAGDVKKPILLKRGMASTISEFIHAAEYISSRGNNDIILCERGIRTYETATRNTLDITAVPILKQETHLPVMVDVTHSTGRRDLLLPAAKAALAIGADGIMAEVHPDPAVALSDAAQQMDLARFDAFYRDLIAHSSYASRIPLED
;
A
#
# COMPACT_ATOMS: atom_id res chain seq x y z
N MET A 1 12.20 -39.03 44.40
CA MET A 1 13.10 -38.11 43.66
C MET A 1 13.43 -36.97 44.61
N ASN A 2 14.68 -36.83 45.03
CA ASN A 2 15.07 -35.85 46.05
C ASN A 2 14.95 -34.43 45.47
N MET A 3 14.35 -33.46 46.20
CA MET A 3 14.22 -32.09 45.71
C MET A 3 15.57 -31.45 45.37
N ASP A 4 16.63 -31.85 46.08
CA ASP A 4 18.00 -31.39 45.84
C ASP A 4 18.59 -31.92 44.52
N GLU A 5 18.23 -33.15 44.14
CA GLU A 5 18.69 -33.77 42.88
C GLU A 5 18.03 -33.09 41.68
N LEU A 6 16.73 -32.79 41.79
CA LEU A 6 16.00 -32.04 40.76
C LEU A 6 16.57 -30.63 40.59
N ALA A 7 16.87 -29.93 41.68
CA ALA A 7 17.47 -28.60 41.64
C ALA A 7 18.86 -28.61 40.98
N SER A 8 19.67 -29.63 41.30
CA SER A 8 20.99 -29.80 40.68
C SER A 8 20.90 -30.05 39.17
N LEU A 9 19.98 -30.91 38.72
CA LEU A 9 19.77 -31.20 37.29
C LEU A 9 19.27 -29.97 36.53
N ARG A 10 18.39 -29.16 37.13
CA ARG A 10 17.92 -27.91 36.52
C ARG A 10 19.05 -26.90 36.35
N LYS A 11 19.93 -26.77 37.34
CA LYS A 11 21.09 -25.88 37.22
C LYS A 11 22.01 -26.29 36.07
N LYS A 12 22.25 -27.58 35.89
CA LYS A 12 23.01 -28.09 34.73
C LYS A 12 22.31 -27.81 33.41
N LEU A 13 20.98 -27.89 33.38
CA LEU A 13 20.20 -27.54 32.19
C LEU A 13 20.31 -26.06 31.85
N ASP A 14 20.34 -25.17 32.85
CA ASP A 14 20.55 -23.74 32.65
C ASP A 14 21.94 -23.44 32.05
N GLU A 15 22.98 -24.16 32.48
CA GLU A 15 24.32 -24.08 31.89
C GLU A 15 24.30 -24.47 30.40
N VAL A 16 23.61 -25.56 30.05
CA VAL A 16 23.41 -25.98 28.64
C VAL A 16 22.64 -24.92 27.85
N ASN A 17 21.62 -24.28 28.42
CA ASN A 17 20.87 -23.21 27.76
C ASN A 17 21.77 -22.02 27.39
N LEU A 18 22.71 -21.66 28.27
CA LEU A 18 23.67 -20.59 27.99
C LEU A 18 24.67 -20.98 26.89
N GLU A 19 25.10 -22.23 26.85
CA GLU A 19 25.93 -22.75 25.74
C GLU A 19 25.17 -22.73 24.41
N LEU A 20 23.90 -23.16 24.39
CA LEU A 20 23.03 -23.07 23.22
C LEU A 20 22.87 -21.62 22.76
N LEU A 21 22.61 -20.69 23.66
CA LEU A 21 22.52 -19.25 23.35
C LEU A 21 23.82 -18.74 22.71
N ALA A 22 24.98 -19.10 23.26
CA ALA A 22 26.28 -18.70 22.71
C ALA A 22 26.50 -19.26 21.29
N LEU A 23 26.14 -20.53 21.06
CA LEU A 23 26.25 -21.18 19.75
C LEU A 23 25.28 -20.59 18.71
N ILE A 24 24.04 -20.32 19.11
CA ILE A 24 23.04 -19.68 18.24
C ILE A 24 23.51 -18.27 17.84
N ASN A 25 24.00 -17.48 18.79
CA ASN A 25 24.54 -16.15 18.50
C ASN A 25 25.79 -16.20 17.60
N LYS A 26 26.70 -17.16 17.83
CA LYS A 26 27.86 -17.37 16.97
C LYS A 26 27.43 -17.74 15.54
N ARG A 27 26.43 -18.62 15.41
CA ARG A 27 25.84 -18.98 14.11
C ARG A 27 25.23 -17.75 13.43
N GLY A 28 24.47 -16.93 14.16
CA GLY A 28 23.88 -15.69 13.64
C GLY A 28 24.92 -14.76 13.03
N LYS A 29 26.03 -14.51 13.73
CA LYS A 29 27.15 -13.69 13.21
C LYS A 29 27.73 -14.25 11.91
N LEU A 30 27.98 -15.56 11.83
CA LEU A 30 28.46 -16.20 10.60
C LEU A 30 27.45 -16.07 9.46
N VAL A 31 26.16 -16.18 9.76
CA VAL A 31 25.10 -16.00 8.75
C VAL A 31 25.08 -14.55 8.26
N GLN A 32 25.28 -13.55 9.12
CA GLN A 32 25.40 -12.14 8.70
C GLN A 32 26.61 -11.93 7.77
N GLU A 33 27.78 -12.48 8.12
CA GLU A 33 28.98 -12.43 7.27
C GLU A 33 28.74 -13.05 5.89
N ILE A 34 28.08 -14.22 5.84
CA ILE A 34 27.66 -14.87 4.59
C ILE A 34 26.69 -13.97 3.81
N GLY A 35 25.76 -13.31 4.50
CA GLY A 35 24.79 -12.38 3.92
C GLY A 35 25.49 -11.22 3.18
N GLU A 36 26.51 -10.62 3.80
CA GLU A 36 27.31 -9.55 3.20
C GLU A 36 28.09 -10.02 1.95
N VAL A 37 28.60 -11.25 1.96
CA VAL A 37 29.25 -11.84 0.77
C VAL A 37 28.24 -12.08 -0.36
N LYS A 38 27.08 -12.69 -0.05
CA LYS A 38 26.01 -12.93 -1.03
C LYS A 38 25.51 -11.63 -1.66
N LYS A 39 25.38 -10.57 -0.86
CA LYS A 39 24.98 -9.23 -1.32
C LYS A 39 25.91 -8.66 -2.38
N LYS A 40 27.23 -8.81 -2.20
CA LYS A 40 28.23 -8.37 -3.20
C LYS A 40 28.15 -9.15 -4.51
N GLN A 41 27.63 -10.38 -4.49
CA GLN A 41 27.58 -11.28 -5.64
C GLN A 41 26.19 -11.36 -6.30
N GLY A 42 25.16 -10.70 -5.75
CA GLY A 42 23.81 -10.71 -6.31
C GLY A 42 23.10 -12.07 -6.26
N THR A 43 23.50 -12.96 -5.35
CA THR A 43 22.92 -14.32 -5.24
C THR A 43 21.67 -14.37 -4.35
N LYS A 44 20.81 -15.37 -4.55
CA LYS A 44 19.57 -15.54 -3.77
C LYS A 44 19.88 -15.83 -2.29
N ARG A 45 19.13 -15.18 -1.38
CA ARG A 45 19.29 -15.30 0.08
C ARG A 45 18.82 -16.67 0.57
N PHE A 46 17.57 -17.01 0.24
CA PHE A 46 16.98 -18.30 0.52
C PHE A 46 17.45 -19.33 -0.51
N ASP A 47 17.99 -20.43 -0.01
CA ASP A 47 18.45 -21.57 -0.79
C ASP A 47 17.92 -22.86 -0.16
N PRO A 48 16.81 -23.42 -0.69
CA PRO A 48 16.19 -24.61 -0.13
C PRO A 48 17.06 -25.87 -0.29
N VAL A 49 17.99 -25.87 -1.26
CA VAL A 49 18.94 -26.98 -1.45
C VAL A 49 19.97 -26.93 -0.33
N ARG A 50 20.54 -25.75 -0.05
CA ARG A 50 21.47 -25.58 1.07
C ARG A 50 20.82 -25.90 2.42
N GLU A 51 19.56 -25.51 2.62
CA GLU A 51 18.81 -25.86 3.82
C GLU A 51 18.64 -27.37 3.96
N ARG A 52 18.26 -28.05 2.88
CA ARG A 52 18.15 -29.51 2.86
C ARG A 52 19.47 -30.19 3.19
N ASP A 53 20.58 -29.74 2.62
CA ASP A 53 21.90 -30.30 2.88
C ASP A 53 22.29 -30.17 4.35
N MET A 54 22.01 -29.02 4.98
CA MET A 54 22.25 -28.84 6.41
C MET A 54 21.39 -29.79 7.26
N LEU A 55 20.11 -29.96 6.91
CA LEU A 55 19.23 -30.90 7.62
C LEU A 55 19.67 -32.35 7.47
N ASN A 56 20.17 -32.73 6.30
CA ASN A 56 20.74 -34.06 6.07
C ASN A 56 21.97 -34.27 6.97
N VAL A 57 22.91 -33.32 6.99
CA VAL A 57 24.09 -33.39 7.87
C VAL A 57 23.69 -33.51 9.34
N ILE A 58 22.67 -32.77 9.80
CA ILE A 58 22.17 -32.88 11.18
C ILE A 58 21.61 -34.27 11.46
N SER A 59 20.85 -34.85 10.51
CA SER A 59 20.22 -36.17 10.68
C SER A 59 21.28 -37.28 10.66
N ASP A 60 22.24 -37.21 9.73
CA ASP A 60 23.33 -38.19 9.58
C ASP A 60 24.26 -38.24 10.81
N ASN A 61 24.27 -37.19 11.65
CA ASN A 61 25.08 -37.08 12.86
C ASN A 61 24.25 -37.12 14.16
N ASN A 62 22.97 -37.50 14.09
CA ASN A 62 22.11 -37.57 15.27
C ASN A 62 22.34 -38.88 16.04
N GLU A 63 23.12 -38.81 17.11
CA GLU A 63 23.29 -39.89 18.09
C GLU A 63 22.46 -39.65 19.38
N GLY A 64 21.61 -38.62 19.35
CA GLY A 64 20.90 -38.11 20.51
C GLY A 64 19.54 -38.77 20.77
N PRO A 65 18.89 -38.39 21.89
CA PRO A 65 17.60 -38.98 22.29
C PRO A 65 16.40 -38.44 21.48
N PHE A 66 16.58 -37.40 20.66
CA PHE A 66 15.52 -36.82 19.84
C PHE A 66 15.44 -37.50 18.48
N GLN A 67 14.22 -37.66 17.96
CA GLN A 67 14.01 -38.14 16.59
C GLN A 67 14.46 -37.08 15.56
N ASP A 68 14.95 -37.53 14.41
CA ASP A 68 15.43 -36.66 13.33
C ASP A 68 14.38 -35.61 12.92
N ALA A 69 13.11 -36.00 12.80
CA ALA A 69 12.03 -35.08 12.44
C ALA A 69 11.88 -33.92 13.44
N THR A 70 12.10 -34.16 14.73
CA THR A 70 12.03 -33.13 15.77
C THR A 70 13.20 -32.17 15.66
N LEU A 71 14.43 -32.70 15.52
CA LEU A 71 15.62 -31.87 15.34
C LEU A 71 15.51 -31.05 14.06
N GLN A 72 15.08 -31.66 12.95
CA GLN A 72 14.88 -30.94 11.70
C GLN A 72 13.92 -29.75 11.87
N HIS A 73 12.83 -29.91 12.65
CA HIS A 73 11.92 -28.80 12.92
C HIS A 73 12.57 -27.68 13.74
N ILE A 74 13.29 -28.02 14.82
CA ILE A 74 14.01 -27.03 15.65
C ILE A 74 15.03 -26.26 14.81
N PHE A 75 15.82 -26.97 14.00
CA PHE A 75 16.82 -26.34 13.15
C PHE A 75 16.20 -25.47 12.06
N LYS A 76 15.03 -25.84 11.52
CA LYS A 76 14.29 -24.96 10.59
C LYS A 76 13.90 -23.63 11.23
N GLU A 77 13.45 -23.61 12.48
CA GLU A 77 13.16 -22.36 13.18
C GLU A 77 14.43 -21.52 13.38
N ILE A 78 15.57 -22.15 13.70
CA ILE A 78 16.87 -21.46 13.75
C ILE A 78 17.23 -20.88 12.37
N PHE A 79 17.00 -21.62 11.29
CA PHE A 79 17.30 -21.18 9.93
C PHE A 79 16.43 -20.00 9.52
N LYS A 80 15.13 -20.05 9.84
CA LYS A 80 14.16 -18.98 9.62
C LYS A 80 14.56 -17.71 10.37
N ALA A 81 14.82 -17.79 11.67
CA ALA A 81 15.29 -16.65 12.46
C ALA A 81 16.60 -16.06 11.93
N SER A 82 17.46 -16.89 11.35
CA SER A 82 18.72 -16.43 10.74
C SER A 82 18.52 -15.75 9.39
N LEU A 83 17.48 -16.12 8.63
CA LEU A 83 17.08 -15.43 7.42
C LEU A 83 16.51 -14.04 7.76
N GLU A 84 15.66 -13.96 8.79
CA GLU A 84 15.09 -12.71 9.31
C GLU A 84 16.19 -11.75 9.79
N LEU A 85 17.26 -12.25 10.45
CA LEU A 85 18.43 -11.44 10.81
C LEU A 85 19.13 -10.82 9.58
N GLN A 86 19.17 -11.53 8.44
CA GLN A 86 19.70 -10.96 7.19
C GLN A 86 18.74 -9.96 6.52
N GLU A 87 17.44 -10.07 6.79
CA GLU A 87 16.43 -9.11 6.34
C GLU A 87 16.52 -7.80 7.13
N ASP A 88 16.69 -7.88 8.45
CA ASP A 88 16.82 -6.71 9.34
C ASP A 88 18.10 -5.89 9.06
N ASP A 89 19.22 -6.51 8.66
CA ASP A 89 20.46 -5.78 8.27
C ASP A 89 20.34 -5.07 6.90
N MET A 90 19.45 -5.54 6.01
CA MET A 90 19.10 -4.85 4.77
C MET A 90 18.12 -3.70 5.02
N HIS A 91 17.33 -3.76 6.09
CA HIS A 91 16.67 -2.60 6.68
C HIS A 91 17.65 -1.70 7.44
N LYS A 92 18.77 -1.29 6.80
CA LYS A 92 19.21 0.10 6.96
C LYS A 92 17.98 0.93 6.61
N ALA A 93 17.32 1.43 7.65
CA ALA A 93 15.89 1.75 7.63
C ALA A 93 15.47 2.44 6.33
N LEU A 94 14.66 1.75 5.53
CA LEU A 94 14.08 2.28 4.28
C LEU A 94 13.60 3.70 4.56
N LEU A 95 13.78 4.61 3.61
CA LEU A 95 13.38 6.01 3.76
C LEU A 95 11.90 6.13 4.13
N VAL A 96 11.07 5.23 3.62
CA VAL A 96 9.63 5.17 3.91
C VAL A 96 9.25 4.50 5.25
N SER A 97 10.20 3.85 5.93
CA SER A 97 9.92 3.06 7.14
C SER A 97 9.80 3.91 8.41
N ARG A 98 8.98 3.47 9.37
CA ARG A 98 8.90 4.12 10.70
C ARG A 98 10.20 4.05 11.49
N ARG A 99 11.00 3.01 11.27
CA ARG A 99 12.34 2.89 11.86
C ARG A 99 13.24 4.07 11.45
N ARG A 100 13.04 4.63 10.25
CA ARG A 100 13.79 5.79 9.73
C ARG A 100 13.20 7.12 10.18
N LYS A 101 11.87 7.24 10.14
CA LYS A 101 11.11 8.43 10.54
C LYS A 101 9.91 7.99 11.38
N PRO A 102 9.96 8.14 12.72
CA PRO A 102 8.86 7.73 13.60
C PRO A 102 7.57 8.52 13.38
N GLU A 103 7.67 9.80 13.04
CA GLU A 103 6.53 10.70 12.86
C GLU A 103 5.80 10.47 11.54
N ASN A 104 4.48 10.62 11.53
CA ASN A 104 3.70 10.53 10.29
C ASN A 104 4.13 11.60 9.28
N THR A 105 4.16 11.23 8.01
CA THR A 105 4.18 12.17 6.91
C THR A 105 2.77 12.71 6.71
N VAL A 106 2.66 14.04 6.67
CA VAL A 106 1.42 14.76 6.37
C VAL A 106 1.63 15.49 5.06
N ILE A 107 0.76 15.25 4.09
CA ILE A 107 0.85 15.81 2.74
C ILE A 107 -0.23 16.88 2.61
N ASP A 108 0.18 18.13 2.38
CA ASP A 108 -0.72 19.26 2.19
C ASP A 108 -0.98 19.48 0.69
N ILE A 109 -2.24 19.33 0.29
CA ILE A 109 -2.70 19.53 -1.08
C ILE A 109 -3.74 20.64 -1.06
N LYS A 110 -3.31 21.87 -1.39
CA LYS A 110 -4.17 23.07 -1.38
C LYS A 110 -4.92 23.25 -0.05
N GLY A 111 -4.24 23.07 1.09
CA GLY A 111 -4.81 23.18 2.43
C GLY A 111 -5.48 21.90 2.94
N THR A 112 -5.68 20.91 2.08
CA THR A 112 -6.20 19.59 2.48
C THR A 112 -5.04 18.71 2.95
N LYS A 113 -5.02 18.38 4.24
CA LYS A 113 -3.94 17.60 4.85
C LYS A 113 -4.31 16.12 4.90
N ILE A 114 -3.54 15.28 4.22
CA ILE A 114 -3.69 13.83 4.26
C ILE A 114 -2.65 13.25 5.23
N GLY A 115 -3.10 12.46 6.22
CA GLY A 115 -2.24 11.81 7.22
C GLY A 115 -2.13 12.53 8.57
N ASP A 116 -2.89 13.61 8.77
CA ASP A 116 -2.90 14.40 10.02
C ASP A 116 -3.85 13.83 11.10
N GLY A 117 -4.50 12.70 10.81
CA GLY A 117 -5.48 12.06 11.68
C GLY A 117 -6.93 12.42 11.40
N VAL A 118 -7.21 13.29 10.41
CA VAL A 118 -8.54 13.52 9.85
C VAL A 118 -8.63 12.82 8.48
N PRO A 119 -9.56 11.87 8.30
CA PRO A 119 -9.72 11.18 7.02
C PRO A 119 -10.13 12.15 5.91
N GLN A 120 -9.50 12.03 4.74
CA GLN A 120 -9.82 12.81 3.54
C GLN A 120 -10.56 11.96 2.51
N PHE A 121 -11.31 12.62 1.62
CA PHE A 121 -12.12 11.92 0.62
C PHE A 121 -11.75 12.35 -0.80
N ILE A 122 -11.54 11.37 -1.68
CA ILE A 122 -11.27 11.59 -3.09
C ILE A 122 -12.42 10.98 -3.89
N PHE A 123 -13.19 11.83 -4.56
CA PHE A 123 -14.26 11.39 -5.46
C PHE A 123 -14.07 11.95 -6.86
N GLY A 124 -14.79 11.38 -7.81
CA GLY A 124 -14.73 11.82 -9.20
C GLY A 124 -14.86 10.66 -10.16
N PRO A 125 -14.93 10.93 -11.47
CA PRO A 125 -15.22 9.89 -12.43
C PRO A 125 -14.04 8.93 -12.67
N CYS A 126 -14.39 7.73 -13.15
CA CYS A 126 -13.42 6.75 -13.59
C CYS A 126 -12.56 7.31 -14.73
N SER A 127 -13.21 7.89 -15.73
CA SER A 127 -12.57 8.50 -16.89
C SER A 127 -13.00 9.95 -17.02
N VAL A 128 -12.10 10.81 -17.50
CA VAL A 128 -12.49 12.14 -17.97
C VAL A 128 -13.05 11.97 -19.37
N GLU A 129 -14.34 12.25 -19.54
CA GLU A 129 -15.05 12.03 -20.82
C GLU A 129 -15.37 13.33 -21.54
N SER A 130 -15.69 14.38 -20.77
CA SER A 130 -15.85 15.75 -21.27
C SER A 130 -15.73 16.75 -20.12
N TYR A 131 -15.58 18.03 -20.48
CA TYR A 131 -15.62 19.12 -19.49
C TYR A 131 -16.94 19.12 -18.71
N GLN A 132 -18.08 19.04 -19.38
CA GLN A 132 -19.40 19.12 -18.73
C GLN A 132 -19.62 17.94 -17.76
N GLN A 133 -19.20 16.74 -18.16
CA GLN A 133 -19.28 15.54 -17.35
C GLN A 133 -18.45 15.69 -16.06
N THR A 134 -17.22 16.19 -16.17
CA THR A 134 -16.34 16.39 -15.01
C THR A 134 -16.80 17.57 -14.14
N ALA A 135 -17.26 18.66 -14.74
CA ALA A 135 -17.79 19.84 -14.07
C ALA A 135 -19.00 19.53 -13.19
N THR A 136 -19.92 18.70 -13.68
CA THR A 136 -21.11 18.29 -12.92
C THR A 136 -20.73 17.55 -11.63
N VAL A 137 -19.67 16.72 -11.68
CA VAL A 137 -19.16 16.04 -10.48
C VAL A 137 -18.41 17.01 -9.57
N ALA A 138 -17.61 17.92 -10.14
CA ALA A 138 -16.88 18.94 -9.39
C ALA A 138 -17.81 19.86 -8.58
N GLU A 139 -18.91 20.32 -9.17
CA GLU A 139 -19.95 21.11 -8.51
C GLU A 139 -20.53 20.35 -7.30
N SER A 140 -20.90 19.08 -7.49
CA SER A 140 -21.42 18.23 -6.40
C SER A 140 -20.41 18.01 -5.26
N LEU A 141 -19.10 18.02 -5.54
CA LEU A 141 -18.05 17.96 -4.52
C LEU A 141 -17.91 19.29 -3.78
N GLN A 142 -17.93 20.40 -4.51
CA GLN A 142 -17.86 21.75 -3.95
C GLN A 142 -19.01 22.03 -2.98
N ASP A 143 -20.24 21.64 -3.35
CA ASP A 143 -21.44 21.75 -2.49
C ASP A 143 -21.31 20.98 -1.16
N LYS A 144 -20.43 19.98 -1.11
CA LYS A 144 -20.14 19.15 0.08
C LYS A 144 -18.89 19.60 0.85
N GLY A 145 -18.26 20.70 0.43
CA GLY A 145 -17.01 21.20 1.00
C GLY A 145 -15.79 20.31 0.72
N LEU A 146 -15.87 19.42 -0.28
CA LEU A 146 -14.78 18.51 -0.62
C LEU A 146 -13.81 19.16 -1.59
N LYS A 147 -12.51 18.91 -1.40
CA LYS A 147 -11.42 19.56 -2.16
C LYS A 147 -10.70 18.66 -3.15
N LEU A 148 -10.81 17.34 -3.05
CA LEU A 148 -10.02 16.41 -3.86
C LEU A 148 -10.90 15.75 -4.93
N LEU A 149 -10.62 16.06 -6.19
CA LEU A 149 -11.29 15.45 -7.35
C LEU A 149 -10.33 14.52 -8.09
N ARG A 150 -10.78 13.30 -8.38
CA ARG A 150 -10.06 12.38 -9.27
C ARG A 150 -10.69 12.29 -10.66
N GLY A 151 -9.88 12.02 -11.68
CA GLY A 151 -10.36 11.74 -13.02
C GLY A 151 -9.28 11.08 -13.86
N GLY A 152 -9.61 10.00 -14.58
CA GLY A 152 -8.62 9.30 -15.41
C GLY A 152 -8.46 9.95 -16.78
N ALA A 153 -7.38 10.71 -16.98
CA ALA A 153 -7.00 11.21 -18.31
C ALA A 153 -6.41 10.11 -19.20
N PHE A 154 -5.65 9.19 -18.60
CA PHE A 154 -5.12 7.97 -19.21
C PHE A 154 -5.75 6.74 -18.52
N LYS A 155 -6.19 5.75 -19.30
CA LYS A 155 -6.87 4.56 -18.78
C LYS A 155 -6.10 3.29 -19.16
N PRO A 156 -5.43 2.61 -18.21
CA PRO A 156 -4.85 1.30 -18.50
C PRO A 156 -5.97 0.26 -18.65
N ARG A 157 -6.24 -0.14 -19.90
CA ARG A 157 -7.29 -1.11 -20.26
C ARG A 157 -6.71 -2.49 -20.47
N THR A 158 -7.53 -3.51 -20.23
CA THR A 158 -7.20 -4.89 -20.59
C THR A 158 -7.32 -5.10 -22.11
N SER A 159 -8.33 -4.48 -22.74
CA SER A 159 -8.51 -4.50 -24.19
C SER A 159 -7.95 -3.20 -24.81
N PRO A 160 -7.19 -3.27 -25.91
CA PRO A 160 -6.70 -2.08 -26.61
C PRO A 160 -7.81 -1.34 -27.39
N TYR A 161 -8.97 -1.99 -27.62
CA TYR A 161 -10.11 -1.39 -28.34
C TYR A 161 -11.07 -0.63 -27.43
N ASP A 162 -10.87 -0.76 -26.13
CA ASP A 162 -11.60 0.02 -25.15
C ASP A 162 -11.14 1.49 -25.16
N PHE A 163 -11.96 2.39 -24.62
CA PHE A 163 -11.58 3.78 -24.41
C PHE A 163 -10.31 3.90 -23.53
N GLN A 164 -9.24 4.48 -24.11
CA GLN A 164 -7.91 4.63 -23.50
C GLN A 164 -7.75 5.92 -22.69
N GLY A 165 -8.78 6.79 -22.66
CA GLY A 165 -8.68 8.13 -22.09
C GLY A 165 -8.47 9.21 -23.15
N LEU A 166 -8.69 10.47 -22.76
CA LEU A 166 -8.46 11.64 -23.62
C LEU A 166 -6.99 12.09 -23.65
N GLY A 167 -6.12 11.45 -22.86
CA GLY A 167 -4.72 11.83 -22.72
C GLY A 167 -4.57 13.27 -22.23
N GLU A 168 -3.70 14.05 -22.90
CA GLU A 168 -3.44 15.44 -22.54
C GLU A 168 -4.69 16.31 -22.53
N GLU A 169 -5.66 16.09 -23.42
CA GLU A 169 -6.91 16.87 -23.41
C GLU A 169 -7.70 16.63 -22.11
N GLY A 170 -7.66 15.40 -21.58
CA GLY A 170 -8.19 15.08 -20.27
C GLY A 170 -7.46 15.81 -19.13
N LEU A 171 -6.14 15.96 -19.22
CA LEU A 171 -5.35 16.75 -18.26
C LEU A 171 -5.70 18.24 -18.31
N ARG A 172 -5.92 18.80 -19.51
CA ARG A 172 -6.37 20.19 -19.67
C ARG A 172 -7.75 20.42 -19.08
N ILE A 173 -8.67 19.48 -19.29
CA ILE A 173 -10.00 19.51 -18.67
C ILE A 173 -9.86 19.53 -17.15
N LEU A 174 -9.07 18.62 -16.57
CA LEU A 174 -8.85 18.56 -15.12
C LEU A 174 -8.24 19.86 -14.59
N LYS A 175 -7.24 20.41 -15.26
CA LYS A 175 -6.64 21.69 -14.87
C LYS A 175 -7.68 22.83 -14.86
N LYS A 176 -8.52 22.91 -15.90
CA LYS A 176 -9.61 23.89 -15.97
C LYS A 176 -10.62 23.70 -14.84
N ILE A 177 -10.97 22.45 -14.51
CA ILE A 177 -11.85 22.12 -13.38
C ILE A 177 -11.23 22.55 -12.05
N ALA A 178 -9.95 22.24 -11.84
CA ALA A 178 -9.21 22.63 -10.66
C ALA A 178 -9.26 24.14 -10.42
N ASP A 179 -9.05 24.93 -11.48
CA ASP A 179 -9.04 26.39 -11.42
C ASP A 179 -10.45 26.98 -11.26
N THR A 180 -11.47 26.36 -11.88
CA THR A 180 -12.86 26.87 -11.85
C THR A 180 -13.56 26.61 -10.53
N TYR A 181 -13.34 25.43 -9.93
CA TYR A 181 -14.06 24.97 -8.74
C TYR A 181 -13.22 25.03 -7.45
N ASP A 182 -11.98 25.54 -7.53
CA ASP A 182 -11.00 25.54 -6.45
C ASP A 182 -10.84 24.15 -5.82
N LEU A 183 -10.56 23.17 -6.68
CA LEU A 183 -10.32 21.77 -6.34
C LEU A 183 -8.87 21.39 -6.61
N ALA A 184 -8.38 20.37 -5.93
CA ALA A 184 -7.15 19.68 -6.26
C ALA A 184 -7.46 18.46 -7.12
N VAL A 185 -6.75 18.29 -8.24
CA VAL A 185 -7.01 17.23 -9.20
C VAL A 185 -5.97 16.11 -9.18
N ILE A 186 -6.48 14.87 -9.19
CA ILE A 186 -5.70 13.63 -9.19
C ILE A 186 -5.99 12.86 -10.49
N SER A 187 -4.95 12.52 -11.24
CA SER A 187 -5.07 11.65 -12.44
C SER A 187 -3.93 10.65 -12.51
N GLU A 188 -4.20 9.53 -13.16
CA GLU A 188 -3.19 8.50 -13.45
C GLU A 188 -2.28 8.91 -14.60
N ILE A 189 -0.98 8.66 -14.43
CA ILE A 189 0.04 8.73 -15.47
C ILE A 189 0.63 7.34 -15.67
N VAL A 190 0.81 6.95 -16.93
CA VAL A 190 1.12 5.57 -17.32
C VAL A 190 2.53 5.38 -17.87
N ALA A 191 3.19 6.46 -18.27
CA ALA A 191 4.49 6.45 -18.93
C ALA A 191 5.45 7.49 -18.31
N PRO A 192 6.74 7.16 -18.10
CA PRO A 192 7.72 8.07 -17.48
C PRO A 192 7.82 9.44 -18.15
N GLU A 193 7.77 9.48 -19.49
CA GLU A 193 7.88 10.68 -20.31
C GLU A 193 6.74 11.70 -20.08
N ASP A 194 5.59 11.26 -19.56
CA ASP A 194 4.45 12.12 -19.30
C ASP A 194 4.49 12.76 -17.91
N ILE A 195 5.37 12.33 -17.01
CA ILE A 195 5.38 12.75 -15.59
C ILE A 195 5.65 14.25 -15.43
N GLU A 196 6.67 14.78 -16.09
CA GLU A 196 7.06 16.19 -15.97
C GLU A 196 5.94 17.10 -16.49
N LYS A 197 5.41 16.77 -17.67
CA LYS A 197 4.28 17.50 -18.26
C LYS A 197 3.02 17.40 -17.40
N ALA A 198 2.71 16.23 -16.86
CA ALA A 198 1.55 16.04 -16.00
C ALA A 198 1.61 16.87 -14.72
N ALA A 199 2.82 17.13 -14.19
CA ALA A 199 3.01 17.96 -13.00
C ALA A 199 2.55 19.42 -13.20
N GLU A 200 2.45 19.91 -14.45
CA GLU A 200 1.90 21.23 -14.78
C GLU A 200 0.38 21.29 -14.64
N TYR A 201 -0.31 20.16 -14.86
CA TYR A 201 -1.77 20.08 -14.85
C TYR A 201 -2.34 19.57 -13.53
N LEU A 202 -1.60 18.67 -12.84
CA LEU A 202 -2.10 17.90 -11.72
C LEU A 202 -1.56 18.40 -10.37
N ASP A 203 -2.38 18.26 -9.34
CA ASP A 203 -1.99 18.47 -7.95
C ASP A 203 -1.41 17.19 -7.35
N VAL A 204 -1.89 16.01 -7.80
CA VAL A 204 -1.39 14.70 -7.39
C VAL A 204 -1.29 13.79 -8.61
N ILE A 205 -0.16 13.10 -8.74
CA ILE A 205 0.05 12.09 -9.78
C ILE A 205 -0.28 10.71 -9.22
N GLN A 206 -1.23 10.01 -9.83
CA GLN A 206 -1.53 8.62 -9.47
C GLN A 206 -0.67 7.67 -10.29
N ILE A 207 -0.06 6.69 -9.62
CA ILE A 207 0.52 5.50 -10.25
C ILE A 207 -0.44 4.33 -10.00
N GLY A 208 -1.06 3.83 -11.06
CA GLY A 208 -2.06 2.76 -10.94
C GLY A 208 -1.47 1.39 -10.59
N ALA A 209 -2.34 0.49 -10.14
CA ALA A 209 -1.96 -0.85 -9.66
C ALA A 209 -1.15 -1.67 -10.69
N ARG A 210 -1.42 -1.52 -12.00
CA ARG A 210 -0.68 -2.23 -13.05
C ARG A 210 0.76 -1.73 -13.20
N ASN A 211 1.02 -0.50 -12.77
CA ASN A 211 2.31 0.18 -12.87
C ASN A 211 3.05 0.26 -11.53
N MET A 212 2.56 -0.37 -10.46
CA MET A 212 3.25 -0.37 -9.15
C MET A 212 4.67 -0.94 -9.23
N GLN A 213 5.00 -1.76 -10.22
CA GLN A 213 6.35 -2.28 -10.48
C GLN A 213 6.96 -1.77 -11.80
N ASN A 214 6.38 -0.72 -12.39
CA ASN A 214 7.02 0.00 -13.48
C ASN A 214 8.11 0.91 -12.90
N PHE A 215 9.29 0.36 -12.62
CA PHE A 215 10.33 1.04 -11.84
C PHE A 215 10.83 2.33 -12.49
N GLU A 216 10.86 2.43 -13.82
CA GLU A 216 11.24 3.68 -14.50
C GLU A 216 10.18 4.77 -14.28
N LEU A 217 8.89 4.41 -14.27
CA LEU A 217 7.82 5.35 -13.95
C LEU A 217 7.90 5.81 -12.48
N LEU A 218 8.21 4.89 -11.55
CA LEU A 218 8.40 5.24 -10.13
C LEU A 218 9.60 6.19 -9.94
N LYS A 219 10.70 5.96 -10.66
CA LYS A 219 11.87 6.85 -10.61
C LYS A 219 11.52 8.24 -11.15
N ALA A 220 10.82 8.32 -12.28
CA ALA A 220 10.38 9.59 -12.86
C ALA A 220 9.43 10.34 -11.91
N ALA A 221 8.47 9.64 -11.29
CA ALA A 221 7.58 10.20 -10.26
C ALA A 221 8.36 10.70 -9.03
N GLY A 222 9.49 10.05 -8.71
CA GLY A 222 10.39 10.45 -7.65
C GLY A 222 11.25 11.68 -7.95
N ASP A 223 11.44 12.02 -9.22
CA ASP A 223 12.26 13.16 -9.67
C ASP A 223 11.48 14.49 -9.69
N VAL A 224 10.14 14.44 -9.58
CA VAL A 224 9.27 15.63 -9.53
C VAL A 224 8.82 15.99 -8.12
N LYS A 225 8.55 17.27 -7.88
CA LYS A 225 8.03 17.77 -6.59
C LYS A 225 6.50 17.84 -6.60
N LYS A 226 5.87 16.67 -6.75
CA LYS A 226 4.41 16.52 -6.69
C LYS A 226 4.03 15.33 -5.83
N PRO A 227 2.95 15.43 -5.03
CA PRO A 227 2.42 14.28 -4.33
C PRO A 227 2.11 13.12 -5.26
N ILE A 228 2.48 11.91 -4.85
CA ILE A 228 2.28 10.66 -5.59
C ILE A 228 1.27 9.79 -4.86
N LEU A 229 0.16 9.45 -5.51
CA LEU A 229 -0.76 8.43 -5.05
C LEU A 229 -0.38 7.07 -5.67
N LEU A 230 0.29 6.22 -4.90
CA LEU A 230 0.74 4.90 -5.35
C LEU A 230 -0.31 3.83 -4.99
N LYS A 231 -0.93 3.23 -6.01
CA LYS A 231 -1.85 2.11 -5.81
C LYS A 231 -1.11 0.79 -5.68
N ARG A 232 -1.53 -0.04 -4.72
CA ARG A 232 -1.01 -1.41 -4.58
C ARG A 232 -1.28 -2.24 -5.84
N GLY A 233 -0.30 -3.03 -6.25
CA GLY A 233 -0.40 -3.93 -7.38
C GLY A 233 -1.37 -5.08 -7.11
N MET A 234 -1.98 -5.61 -8.18
CA MET A 234 -3.08 -6.58 -8.09
C MET A 234 -2.74 -7.86 -7.33
N ALA A 235 -1.47 -8.25 -7.29
CA ALA A 235 -0.98 -9.45 -6.61
C ALA A 235 0.29 -9.16 -5.79
N SER A 236 0.46 -7.91 -5.37
CA SER A 236 1.68 -7.49 -4.68
C SER A 236 1.58 -7.72 -3.18
N THR A 237 2.66 -8.24 -2.61
CA THR A 237 2.85 -8.31 -1.16
C THR A 237 3.00 -6.91 -0.55
N ILE A 238 2.84 -6.81 0.77
CA ILE A 238 3.11 -5.56 1.50
C ILE A 238 4.57 -5.12 1.32
N SER A 239 5.51 -6.07 1.37
CA SER A 239 6.93 -5.77 1.17
C SER A 239 7.20 -5.18 -0.21
N GLU A 240 6.66 -5.76 -1.30
CA GLU A 240 6.81 -5.20 -2.64
C GLU A 240 6.19 -3.81 -2.78
N PHE A 241 5.06 -3.57 -2.10
CA PHE A 241 4.41 -2.27 -2.12
C PHE A 241 5.24 -1.18 -1.39
N ILE A 242 5.81 -1.52 -0.23
CA ILE A 242 6.72 -0.64 0.51
C ILE A 242 7.98 -0.35 -0.32
N HIS A 243 8.56 -1.35 -0.97
CA HIS A 243 9.74 -1.14 -1.82
C HIS A 243 9.42 -0.30 -3.06
N ALA A 244 8.22 -0.41 -3.64
CA ALA A 244 7.79 0.49 -4.72
C ALA A 244 7.73 1.96 -4.26
N ALA A 245 7.24 2.21 -3.03
CA ALA A 245 7.31 3.55 -2.43
C ALA A 245 8.76 4.00 -2.19
N GLU A 246 9.65 3.10 -1.78
CA GLU A 246 11.09 3.38 -1.63
C GLU A 246 11.74 3.82 -2.96
N TYR A 247 11.35 3.24 -4.10
CA TYR A 247 11.85 3.70 -5.41
C TYR A 247 11.57 5.18 -5.64
N ILE A 248 10.37 5.67 -5.29
CA ILE A 248 9.99 7.08 -5.40
C ILE A 248 10.80 7.92 -4.39
N SER A 249 10.80 7.52 -3.11
CA SER A 249 11.48 8.23 -2.03
C SER A 249 12.99 8.35 -2.23
N SER A 250 13.63 7.30 -2.77
CA SER A 250 15.07 7.26 -3.06
C SER A 250 15.54 8.27 -4.11
N ARG A 251 14.60 8.83 -4.89
CA ARG A 251 14.85 9.89 -5.87
C ARG A 251 14.63 11.29 -5.32
N GLY A 252 14.08 11.41 -4.10
CA GLY A 252 13.95 12.67 -3.37
C GLY A 252 12.52 13.11 -3.10
N ASN A 253 11.52 12.47 -3.70
CA ASN A 253 10.10 12.78 -3.45
C ASN A 253 9.53 11.91 -2.32
N ASN A 254 9.25 12.53 -1.17
CA ASN A 254 8.70 11.84 0.01
C ASN A 254 7.20 12.05 0.18
N ASP A 255 6.54 12.80 -0.71
CA ASP A 255 5.12 13.10 -0.64
C ASP A 255 4.33 11.94 -1.28
N ILE A 256 4.34 10.79 -0.63
CA ILE A 256 3.74 9.55 -1.13
C ILE A 256 2.50 9.19 -0.31
N ILE A 257 1.38 8.96 -0.99
CA ILE A 257 0.14 8.42 -0.43
C ILE A 257 -0.01 6.99 -0.93
N LEU A 258 -0.10 6.03 -0.01
CA LEU A 258 -0.36 4.63 -0.35
C LEU A 258 -1.86 4.40 -0.51
N CYS A 259 -2.27 3.62 -1.50
CA CYS A 259 -3.68 3.33 -1.75
C CYS A 259 -3.91 1.81 -1.89
N GLU A 260 -4.53 1.23 -0.86
CA GLU A 260 -5.06 -0.15 -0.91
C GLU A 260 -6.29 -0.18 -1.81
N ARG A 261 -6.37 -1.17 -2.70
CA ARG A 261 -7.38 -1.22 -3.78
C ARG A 261 -7.87 -2.62 -4.12
N GLY A 262 -7.70 -3.54 -3.18
CA GLY A 262 -7.99 -4.95 -3.30
C GLY A 262 -6.93 -5.74 -4.06
N ILE A 263 -6.74 -6.98 -3.63
CA ILE A 263 -5.85 -7.96 -4.25
C ILE A 263 -6.66 -9.02 -4.99
N ARG A 264 -6.04 -9.63 -5.99
CA ARG A 264 -6.62 -10.73 -6.75
C ARG A 264 -6.58 -12.01 -5.92
N THR A 265 -7.73 -12.67 -5.83
CA THR A 265 -7.91 -13.95 -5.14
C THR A 265 -8.70 -14.91 -6.02
N TYR A 266 -9.01 -16.11 -5.50
CA TYR A 266 -9.91 -17.05 -6.17
C TYR A 266 -11.40 -16.62 -6.10
N GLU A 267 -11.76 -15.72 -5.19
CA GLU A 267 -13.14 -15.22 -5.03
C GLU A 267 -13.66 -14.54 -6.31
N THR A 268 -14.94 -14.75 -6.62
CA THR A 268 -15.61 -14.25 -7.84
C THR A 268 -16.81 -13.35 -7.55
N ALA A 269 -17.30 -13.30 -6.31
CA ALA A 269 -18.40 -12.43 -5.89
C ALA A 269 -18.01 -10.94 -5.86
N THR A 270 -16.71 -10.64 -5.85
CA THR A 270 -16.12 -9.29 -5.94
C THR A 270 -15.05 -9.25 -7.02
N ARG A 271 -14.78 -8.07 -7.57
CA ARG A 271 -13.75 -7.88 -8.62
C ARG A 271 -12.34 -8.16 -8.10
N ASN A 272 -12.06 -7.72 -6.88
CA ASN A 272 -10.90 -8.06 -6.07
C ASN A 272 -11.36 -8.30 -4.63
N THR A 273 -10.51 -8.88 -3.79
CA THR A 273 -10.76 -8.97 -2.34
C THR A 273 -10.10 -7.79 -1.67
N LEU A 274 -10.88 -6.95 -0.98
CA LEU A 274 -10.34 -5.82 -0.21
C LEU A 274 -9.51 -6.37 0.96
N ASP A 275 -8.19 -6.17 0.90
CA ASP A 275 -7.29 -6.53 2.00
C ASP A 275 -7.25 -5.39 3.03
N ILE A 276 -8.29 -5.34 3.87
CA ILE A 276 -8.43 -4.26 4.85
C ILE A 276 -7.28 -4.26 5.88
N THR A 277 -6.66 -5.43 6.12
CA THR A 277 -5.55 -5.58 7.08
C THR A 277 -4.27 -4.88 6.61
N ALA A 278 -4.13 -4.60 5.31
CA ALA A 278 -3.03 -3.81 4.78
C ALA A 278 -2.95 -2.41 5.39
N VAL A 279 -4.08 -1.79 5.73
CA VAL A 279 -4.12 -0.42 6.27
C VAL A 279 -3.32 -0.30 7.57
N PRO A 280 -3.64 -1.04 8.66
CA PRO A 280 -2.88 -0.93 9.91
C PRO A 280 -1.43 -1.43 9.75
N ILE A 281 -1.17 -2.46 8.92
CA ILE A 281 0.20 -2.95 8.68
C ILE A 281 1.04 -1.84 8.04
N LEU A 282 0.58 -1.23 6.94
CA LEU A 282 1.31 -0.15 6.26
C LEU A 282 1.50 1.06 7.18
N LYS A 283 0.48 1.40 7.99
CA LYS A 283 0.60 2.49 8.97
C LYS A 283 1.55 2.17 10.12
N GLN A 284 1.83 0.91 10.44
CA GLN A 284 2.82 0.51 11.45
C GLN A 284 4.24 0.44 10.87
N GLU A 285 4.38 -0.10 9.66
CA GLU A 285 5.67 -0.32 9.01
C GLU A 285 6.23 0.97 8.36
N THR A 286 5.34 1.85 7.90
CA THR A 286 5.69 3.10 7.21
C THR A 286 5.15 4.33 7.93
N HIS A 287 5.75 5.50 7.64
CA HIS A 287 5.24 6.80 8.08
C HIS A 287 4.25 7.43 7.09
N LEU A 288 3.99 6.79 5.95
CA LEU A 288 3.17 7.34 4.87
C LEU A 288 1.67 7.24 5.17
N PRO A 289 0.85 8.18 4.68
CA PRO A 289 -0.61 8.04 4.73
C PRO A 289 -1.11 6.90 3.85
N VAL A 290 -2.19 6.24 4.29
CA VAL A 290 -2.78 5.07 3.64
C VAL A 290 -4.28 5.30 3.40
N MET A 291 -4.66 5.34 2.13
CA MET A 291 -6.04 5.44 1.67
C MET A 291 -6.58 4.09 1.19
N VAL A 292 -7.92 4.00 1.06
CA VAL A 292 -8.61 2.82 0.52
C VAL A 292 -9.50 3.20 -0.66
N ASP A 293 -9.31 2.53 -1.79
CA ASP A 293 -10.19 2.61 -2.96
C ASP A 293 -11.28 1.54 -2.88
N VAL A 294 -12.50 1.96 -2.54
CA VAL A 294 -13.63 1.04 -2.33
C VAL A 294 -14.31 0.63 -3.63
N THR A 295 -14.15 1.41 -4.70
CA THR A 295 -14.74 1.11 -6.02
C THR A 295 -13.97 0.02 -6.73
N HIS A 296 -12.65 0.14 -6.85
CA HIS A 296 -11.84 -0.84 -7.59
C HIS A 296 -11.55 -2.11 -6.82
N SER A 297 -11.56 -2.06 -5.49
CA SER A 297 -11.43 -3.25 -4.65
C SER A 297 -12.66 -4.14 -4.80
N THR A 298 -13.82 -3.66 -4.41
CA THR A 298 -15.06 -4.44 -4.43
C THR A 298 -15.56 -4.70 -5.85
N GLY A 299 -15.46 -3.70 -6.73
CA GLY A 299 -16.07 -3.70 -8.05
C GLY A 299 -17.60 -3.73 -8.03
N ARG A 300 -18.21 -3.29 -6.92
CA ARG A 300 -19.63 -3.45 -6.63
C ARG A 300 -20.21 -2.23 -5.92
N ARG A 301 -21.24 -1.64 -6.53
CA ARG A 301 -21.87 -0.40 -6.05
C ARG A 301 -22.55 -0.57 -4.68
N ASP A 302 -23.06 -1.75 -4.37
CA ASP A 302 -23.71 -2.09 -3.11
C ASP A 302 -22.73 -2.28 -1.95
N LEU A 303 -21.44 -2.50 -2.24
CA LEU A 303 -20.40 -2.69 -1.23
C LEU A 303 -19.60 -1.42 -0.91
N LEU A 304 -19.84 -0.32 -1.63
CA LEU A 304 -19.09 0.94 -1.45
C LEU A 304 -19.20 1.47 -0.02
N LEU A 305 -20.43 1.64 0.50
CA LEU A 305 -20.65 2.23 1.83
C LEU A 305 -20.14 1.31 2.97
N PRO A 306 -20.44 -0.01 2.98
CA PRO A 306 -19.86 -0.90 3.99
C PRO A 306 -18.33 -0.93 3.97
N ALA A 307 -17.72 -1.00 2.79
CA ALA A 307 -16.25 -1.00 2.67
C ALA A 307 -15.63 0.32 3.13
N ALA A 308 -16.26 1.46 2.81
CA ALA A 308 -15.80 2.77 3.25
C ALA A 308 -15.88 2.90 4.78
N LYS A 309 -16.97 2.43 5.40
CA LYS A 309 -17.10 2.39 6.87
C LYS A 309 -16.02 1.53 7.52
N ALA A 310 -15.76 0.34 6.96
CA ALA A 310 -14.70 -0.54 7.45
C ALA A 310 -13.31 0.11 7.35
N ALA A 311 -13.02 0.79 6.24
CA ALA A 311 -11.77 1.50 6.02
C ALA A 311 -11.57 2.69 6.98
N LEU A 312 -12.62 3.47 7.25
CA LEU A 312 -12.55 4.51 8.28
C LEU A 312 -12.36 3.91 9.68
N ALA A 313 -13.12 2.86 10.02
CA ALA A 313 -13.04 2.23 11.33
C ALA A 313 -11.67 1.60 11.63
N ILE A 314 -10.99 1.06 10.62
CA ILE A 314 -9.64 0.48 10.80
C ILE A 314 -8.53 1.55 10.81
N GLY A 315 -8.86 2.82 10.54
CA GLY A 315 -7.94 3.95 10.61
C GLY A 315 -7.25 4.32 9.30
N ALA A 316 -7.90 4.15 8.15
CA ALA A 316 -7.41 4.72 6.89
C ALA A 316 -7.39 6.25 6.95
N ASP A 317 -6.38 6.87 6.32
CA ASP A 317 -6.25 8.33 6.21
C ASP A 317 -7.19 8.92 5.14
N GLY A 318 -7.92 8.07 4.42
CA GLY A 318 -8.95 8.52 3.53
C GLY A 318 -9.58 7.44 2.67
N ILE A 319 -10.65 7.81 1.98
CA ILE A 319 -11.41 6.94 1.07
C ILE A 319 -11.37 7.52 -0.34
N MET A 320 -11.21 6.63 -1.32
CA MET A 320 -11.42 6.93 -2.73
C MET A 320 -12.61 6.13 -3.27
N ALA A 321 -13.53 6.80 -3.96
CA ALA A 321 -14.62 6.14 -4.69
C ALA A 321 -14.97 6.91 -5.97
N GLU A 322 -15.69 6.26 -6.89
CA GLU A 322 -16.01 6.86 -8.18
C GLU A 322 -17.45 7.37 -8.29
N VAL A 323 -17.60 8.54 -8.90
CA VAL A 323 -18.87 9.25 -9.12
C VAL A 323 -18.95 9.71 -10.57
N HIS A 324 -20.07 9.44 -11.23
CA HIS A 324 -20.35 9.84 -12.61
C HIS A 324 -21.76 10.44 -12.69
N PRO A 325 -22.01 11.50 -13.47
CA PRO A 325 -23.35 12.09 -13.55
C PRO A 325 -24.38 11.12 -14.15
N ASP A 326 -23.97 10.29 -15.11
CA ASP A 326 -24.78 9.23 -15.69
C ASP A 326 -23.97 7.95 -15.86
N PRO A 327 -23.87 7.07 -14.85
CA PRO A 327 -23.05 5.86 -14.92
C PRO A 327 -23.44 4.92 -16.06
N ALA A 328 -24.69 4.96 -16.55
CA ALA A 328 -25.16 4.01 -17.57
C ALA A 328 -24.47 4.21 -18.93
N VAL A 329 -24.01 5.42 -19.22
CA VAL A 329 -23.33 5.77 -20.48
C VAL A 329 -21.81 5.95 -20.34
N ALA A 330 -21.26 5.70 -19.15
CA ALA A 330 -19.84 5.89 -18.88
C ALA A 330 -18.94 4.95 -19.72
N LEU A 331 -17.80 5.46 -20.19
CA LEU A 331 -16.83 4.74 -21.03
C LEU A 331 -15.96 3.75 -20.24
N SER A 332 -16.13 3.70 -18.93
CA SER A 332 -15.47 2.78 -18.00
C SER A 332 -16.28 2.64 -16.70
N ASP A 333 -16.29 1.45 -16.12
CA ASP A 333 -16.85 1.17 -14.78
C ASP A 333 -18.32 1.62 -14.60
N ALA A 334 -19.11 1.57 -15.67
CA ALA A 334 -20.52 1.94 -15.70
C ALA A 334 -21.36 1.32 -14.57
N ALA A 335 -21.11 0.05 -14.23
CA ALA A 335 -21.84 -0.65 -13.16
C ALA A 335 -21.37 -0.27 -11.75
N GLN A 336 -20.19 0.31 -11.61
CA GLN A 336 -19.52 0.53 -10.32
C GLN A 336 -19.69 1.96 -9.80
N GLN A 337 -19.64 2.95 -10.68
CA GLN A 337 -19.70 4.36 -10.31
C GLN A 337 -21.05 4.74 -9.68
N MET A 338 -21.04 5.64 -8.70
CA MET A 338 -22.26 6.23 -8.14
C MET A 338 -22.78 7.32 -9.09
N ASP A 339 -24.10 7.40 -9.27
CA ASP A 339 -24.74 8.63 -9.75
C ASP A 339 -24.74 9.69 -8.63
N LEU A 340 -25.13 10.92 -8.94
CA LEU A 340 -25.11 12.04 -7.98
C LEU A 340 -26.02 11.78 -6.78
N ALA A 341 -27.24 11.26 -7.00
CA ALA A 341 -28.19 11.00 -5.92
C ALA A 341 -27.67 9.92 -4.96
N ARG A 342 -27.02 8.89 -5.49
CA ARG A 342 -26.38 7.85 -4.68
C ARG A 342 -25.15 8.36 -3.98
N PHE A 343 -24.37 9.25 -4.61
CA PHE A 343 -23.25 9.91 -3.97
C PHE A 343 -23.69 10.76 -2.78
N ASP A 344 -24.79 11.51 -2.91
CA ASP A 344 -25.36 12.29 -1.80
C ASP A 344 -25.75 11.39 -0.62
N ALA A 345 -26.45 10.28 -0.90
CA ALA A 345 -26.82 9.31 0.12
C ALA A 345 -25.59 8.65 0.76
N PHE A 346 -24.63 8.22 -0.06
CA PHE A 346 -23.38 7.62 0.40
C PHE A 346 -22.60 8.56 1.32
N TYR A 347 -22.42 9.81 0.91
CA TYR A 347 -21.61 10.78 1.66
C TYR A 347 -22.28 11.11 2.99
N ARG A 348 -23.59 11.41 2.98
CA ARG A 348 -24.37 11.67 4.20
C ARG A 348 -24.28 10.50 5.18
N ASP A 349 -24.44 9.27 4.72
CA ASP A 349 -24.45 8.10 5.58
C ASP A 349 -23.03 7.72 6.07
N LEU A 350 -21.99 8.10 5.32
CA LEU A 350 -20.59 7.91 5.70
C LEU A 350 -20.18 8.90 6.79
N ILE A 351 -20.48 10.20 6.62
CA ILE A 351 -20.14 11.24 7.60
C ILE A 351 -20.89 11.02 8.93
N ALA A 352 -22.15 10.58 8.87
CA ALA A 352 -22.96 10.30 10.07
C ALA A 352 -22.42 9.14 10.91
N HIS A 353 -21.71 8.20 10.29
CA HIS A 353 -21.13 7.04 10.97
C HIS A 353 -19.70 7.30 11.47
N SER A 354 -19.03 8.30 10.89
CA SER A 354 -17.73 8.72 11.36
C SER A 354 -17.92 9.39 12.72
N SER A 355 -17.26 8.89 13.77
CA SER A 355 -17.08 9.62 15.03
C SER A 355 -16.24 10.91 14.85
N TYR A 356 -16.04 11.35 13.61
CA TYR A 356 -15.28 12.50 13.15
C TYR A 356 -16.16 13.71 12.87
N ALA A 357 -17.49 13.62 13.08
CA ALA A 357 -18.39 14.77 13.00
C ALA A 357 -17.97 15.95 13.91
N SER A 358 -17.11 15.72 14.92
CA SER A 358 -16.52 16.76 15.77
C SER A 358 -15.19 17.34 15.25
N ARG A 359 -14.68 16.90 14.10
CA ARG A 359 -13.38 17.29 13.52
C ARG A 359 -13.45 17.85 12.09
N ILE A 360 -14.62 17.79 11.46
CA ILE A 360 -14.90 18.51 10.21
C ILE A 360 -15.51 19.84 10.64
N PRO A 361 -14.90 21.00 10.34
CA PRO A 361 -15.55 22.28 10.59
C PRO A 361 -16.80 22.32 9.70
N LEU A 362 -17.97 22.24 10.31
CA LEU A 362 -19.18 22.77 9.70
C LEU A 362 -19.08 24.28 9.91
N GLU A 363 -18.89 25.05 8.84
CA GLU A 363 -19.07 26.50 8.92
C GLU A 363 -20.55 26.77 9.21
N ASP A 364 -20.81 27.60 10.23
CA ASP A 364 -22.14 28.05 10.68
C ASP A 364 -22.89 28.89 9.63
#